data_AF-A0A149V659-F1
#
_entry.id   AF-A0A149V659-F1
#
_cell.length_a   1.000
_cell.length_b   1.000
_cell.length_c   1.000
_cell.angle_alpha   90.00
_cell.angle_beta   90.00
_cell.angle_gamma   90.00
#
_symmetry.space_group_name_H-M   'P 1'
#
loop_
_entity.id
_entity.type
_entity.pdbx_description
1 polymer ?
#
loop_
_entity_poly.entity_id
_entity_poly.type
_entity_poly.pdbx_seq_one_letter_code
_entity_poly.pdbx_strand_id
1 'polypeptide(L)' 'MKLDFTTLNSMRQHNPAWRLLCSDHAPLILSFLHQAFVRPNVRSLEAESMAEALDAEISQ' A
#
# COMPACT_ATOMS: atom_id res chain seq x y z
N MET A 1 -25.11 2.48 -1.82
CA MET A 1 -24.41 1.86 -0.68
C MET A 1 -23.83 2.99 0.17
N LYS A 2 -24.44 3.33 1.30
CA LYS A 2 -23.88 4.35 2.21
C LYS A 2 -22.83 3.66 3.06
N LEU A 3 -21.60 4.13 2.97
CA LEU A 3 -20.50 3.66 3.81
C LEU A 3 -20.65 4.34 5.17
N ASP A 4 -21.30 3.68 6.12
CA ASP A 4 -21.50 4.23 7.47
C ASP A 4 -20.19 4.26 8.27
N PHE A 5 -20.07 5.20 9.21
CA PHE A 5 -18.88 5.38 10.03
C PHE A 5 -18.49 4.09 10.79
N THR A 6 -19.49 3.35 11.28
CA THR A 6 -19.27 2.06 11.98
C THR A 6 -18.69 1.00 11.05
N THR A 7 -19.15 0.95 9.79
CA THR A 7 -18.62 0.06 8.75
C THR A 7 -17.18 0.44 8.41
N LEU A 8 -16.90 1.73 8.23
CA LEU A 8 -15.56 2.26 8.03
C LEU A 8 -14.62 1.91 9.19
N ASN A 9 -15.09 2.02 10.43
CA ASN A 9 -14.28 1.75 11.60
C ASN A 9 -13.95 0.26 11.73
N SER A 10 -14.93 -0.61 11.46
CA SER A 10 -14.70 -2.06 11.40
C SER A 10 -13.74 -2.42 10.25
N MET A 11 -13.85 -1.75 9.10
CA MET A 11 -12.94 -1.97 7.98
C MET A 11 -11.50 -1.55 8.31
N ARG A 12 -11.30 -0.40 8.96
CA ARG A 12 -9.97 0.03 9.44
C ARG A 12 -9.33 -0.93 10.42
N GLN A 13 -10.11 -1.63 11.24
CA GLN A 13 -9.57 -2.60 12.20
C GLN A 13 -9.25 -3.94 11.55
N HIS A 14 -10.10 -4.42 10.66
CA HIS A 14 -10.04 -5.80 10.13
C HIS A 14 -9.44 -5.92 8.73
N ASN A 15 -9.37 -4.83 7.95
CA ASN A 15 -8.84 -4.90 6.57
C ASN A 15 -7.38 -4.42 6.52
N PRO A 16 -6.45 -5.27 6.07
CA PRO A 16 -5.03 -4.92 5.99
C PRO A 16 -4.79 -3.73 5.05
N ALA A 17 -5.54 -3.61 3.96
CA ALA A 17 -5.45 -2.46 3.06
C ALA A 17 -5.86 -1.13 3.72
N TRP A 18 -6.89 -1.15 4.58
CA TRP A 18 -7.34 0.05 5.29
C TRP A 18 -6.40 0.44 6.42
N ARG A 19 -5.79 -0.55 7.09
CA ARG A 19 -4.71 -0.33 8.05
C ARG A 19 -3.50 0.30 7.37
N LEU A 20 -3.14 -0.17 6.18
CA LEU A 20 -2.06 0.39 5.36
C LEU A 20 -2.31 1.87 5.03
N LEU A 21 -3.55 2.20 4.64
CA LEU A 21 -3.98 3.56 4.34
C LEU A 21 -4.01 4.49 5.56
N CYS A 22 -4.13 3.94 6.76
CA CYS A 22 -4.07 4.70 8.01
C CYS A 22 -2.67 4.76 8.62
N SER A 23 -1.66 4.18 7.96
CA SER A 23 -0.27 4.25 8.40
C SER A 23 0.29 5.66 8.19
N ASP A 24 1.21 6.10 9.06
CA ASP A 24 1.87 7.40 8.93
C ASP A 24 2.60 7.57 7.58
N HIS A 25 3.06 6.45 7.01
CA HIS A 25 3.73 6.40 5.72
C HIS A 25 2.82 5.90 4.58
N ALA A 26 1.49 5.97 4.75
CA ALA A 26 0.54 5.53 3.73
C ALA A 26 0.81 6.10 2.32
N PRO A 27 1.16 7.39 2.14
CA PRO A 27 1.46 7.93 0.82
C PRO A 27 2.67 7.26 0.17
N LEU A 28 3.75 7.04 0.92
CA LEU A 28 4.97 6.37 0.45
C LEU A 28 4.67 4.93 0.04
N ILE A 29 3.94 4.19 0.89
CA ILE A 29 3.62 2.78 0.61
C ILE A 29 2.73 2.68 -0.64
N LEU A 30 1.76 3.58 -0.82
CA LEU A 30 0.94 3.60 -2.03
C LEU A 30 1.75 3.92 -3.28
N SER A 31 2.61 4.93 -3.23
CA SER A 31 3.50 5.28 -4.34
C SER A 31 4.39 4.11 -4.73
N PHE A 32 5.02 3.47 -3.75
CA PHE A 32 5.83 2.28 -3.94
C PHE A 32 5.05 1.13 -4.60
N LEU A 33 3.89 0.75 -4.05
CA LEU A 33 3.07 -0.33 -4.61
C LEU A 33 2.59 -0.02 -6.03
N HIS A 34 2.25 1.24 -6.29
CA HIS A 34 1.87 1.68 -7.63
C HIS A 34 3.05 1.60 -8.60
N GLN A 35 4.25 2.05 -8.20
CA GLN A 35 5.45 2.04 -9.03
C GLN A 35 5.97 0.62 -9.28
N ALA A 36 5.90 -0.26 -8.28
CA ALA A 36 6.45 -1.62 -8.34
C ALA A 36 5.50 -2.64 -9.00
N PHE A 37 4.18 -2.49 -8.84
CA PHE A 37 3.21 -3.48 -9.36
C PHE A 37 2.31 -2.91 -10.46
N VAL A 38 1.74 -1.71 -10.27
CA VAL A 38 0.70 -1.18 -11.17
C VAL A 38 1.31 -0.64 -12.46
N ARG A 39 2.35 0.19 -12.37
CA ARG A 39 3.07 0.74 -13.54
C ARG A 39 3.67 -0.32 -14.45
N PRO A 40 4.44 -1.29 -13.95
CA PRO A 40 4.98 -2.38 -14.78
C PRO A 40 3.95 -3.48 -15.04
N ASN A 41 2.76 -3.42 -14.44
CA ASN A 41 1.67 -4.39 -14.57
C ASN A 41 2.13 -5.84 -14.26
N VAL A 42 2.89 -6.01 -13.19
CA VAL A 42 3.36 -7.32 -12.72
C VAL A 42 2.53 -7.77 -11.53
N ARG A 43 2.22 -9.06 -11.47
CA ARG A 43 1.45 -9.66 -10.37
C ARG A 43 2.32 -10.15 -9.22
N SER A 44 3.60 -10.37 -9.48
CA SER A 44 4.59 -10.85 -8.53
C SER A 44 5.92 -10.20 -8.85
N LEU A 45 6.65 -9.82 -7.81
CA LEU A 45 8.01 -9.30 -7.89
C LEU A 45 8.87 -10.14 -6.94
N GLU A 46 10.12 -10.39 -7.31
CA GLU A 46 11.06 -11.08 -6.43
C GLU A 46 11.32 -10.22 -5.18
N ALA A 47 11.48 -10.87 -4.03
CA ALA A 47 11.61 -10.17 -2.75
C ALA A 47 12.83 -9.24 -2.71
N GLU A 48 13.94 -9.64 -3.34
CA GLU A 48 15.16 -8.84 -3.44
C GLU A 48 14.94 -7.59 -4.30
N SER A 49 14.39 -7.75 -5.52
CA SER A 49 14.06 -6.61 -6.38
C SER A 49 13.00 -5.68 -5.76
N MET A 50 12.09 -6.22 -4.96
CA MET A 50 11.11 -5.44 -4.21
C MET A 50 11.77 -4.59 -3.12
N ALA A 51 12.77 -5.13 -2.41
CA ALA A 51 13.51 -4.41 -1.39
C ALA A 51 14.36 -3.28 -2.00
N GLU A 52 15.05 -3.54 -3.11
CA GLU A 52 15.82 -2.52 -3.85
C GLU A 52 14.94 -1.37 -4.33
N ALA A 53 13.76 -1.69 -4.89
CA ALA A 53 12.81 -0.69 -5.34
C ALA A 53 12.26 0.16 -4.17
N LEU A 54 12.11 -0.43 -2.98
CA LEU A 54 11.66 0.28 -1.79
C LEU A 54 12.74 1.24 -1.27
N ASP A 55 14.00 0.79 -1.21
CA ASP A 55 15.14 1.63 -0.80
C ASP A 55 15.33 2.82 -1.75
N ALA A 56 15.11 2.62 -3.05
CA ALA A 56 15.13 3.70 -4.04
C ALA A 56 14.03 4.76 -3.79
N GLU A 57 12.81 4.33 -3.43
CA GLU A 57 11.69 5.23 -3.15
C GLU A 57 11.87 6.00 -1.83
N ILE A 58 12.46 5.38 -0.80
CA ILE A 58 12.75 6.03 0.49
C ILE A 58 13.89 7.05 0.37
N SER A 59 14.84 6.80 -0.54
CA SER A 59 16.00 7.67 -0.76
C SER A 59 15.69 8.91 -1.62
N GLN A 60 14.48 9.01 -2.16
CA GLN A 60 14.03 10.09 -3.04
C GLN A 60 13.45 11.28 -2.26
#